data_AF-A0A0G0WGR5-F1
#
_entry.id   AF-A0A0G0WGR5-F1
#
_cell.length_a   1.000
_cell.length_b   1.000
_cell.length_c   1.000
_cell.angle_alpha   90.00
_cell.angle_beta   90.00
_cell.angle_gamma   90.00
#
_symmetry.space_group_name_H-M   'P 1'
#
loop_
_entity.id
_entity.type
_entity.pdbx_description
1 polymer ?
#
loop_
_entity_poly.entity_id
_entity_poly.type
_entity_poly.pdbx_seq_one_letter_code
_entity_poly.pdbx_strand_id
1 'polypeptide(L)'
;MRMKNQYKTSDFQLASYLFANRIKLIGISFISDKRAEFIFDAPDYLVSLIQDFWNDSPTVGPLSLFSAQKSLKHRLYEHEYQHSKS
;
A
#
# COMPACT_ATOMS: atom_id res chain seq x y z
N MET A 1 -6.86 -15.63 -20.49
CA MET A 1 -7.19 -14.81 -19.31
C MET A 1 -5.89 -14.52 -18.57
N ARG A 2 -5.26 -13.35 -18.74
CA ARG A 2 -4.05 -13.00 -17.96
C ARG A 2 -4.52 -12.73 -16.53
N MET A 3 -4.18 -13.62 -15.59
CA MET A 3 -4.27 -13.28 -14.17
C MET A 3 -3.39 -12.03 -13.99
N LYS A 4 -4.01 -10.91 -13.61
CA LYS A 4 -3.24 -9.72 -13.24
C LYS A 4 -2.45 -10.13 -12.00
N ASN A 5 -1.13 -10.15 -12.08
CA ASN A 5 -0.30 -10.39 -10.91
C ASN A 5 -0.60 -9.27 -9.91
N GLN A 6 -1.01 -9.65 -8.71
CA GLN A 6 -1.27 -8.72 -7.61
C GLN A 6 -0.27 -9.00 -6.51
N TYR A 7 0.22 -7.93 -5.88
CA TYR A 7 1.02 -8.03 -4.67
C TYR A 7 0.20 -7.56 -3.49
N LYS A 8 0.37 -8.25 -2.36
CA LYS A 8 -0.36 -7.92 -1.14
C LYS A 8 0.61 -7.74 0.01
N THR A 9 0.36 -6.71 0.82
CA THR A 9 1.12 -6.48 2.05
C THR A 9 0.23 -5.90 3.14
N SER A 10 0.47 -6.30 4.40
CA SER A 10 -0.12 -5.66 5.57
C SER A 10 0.85 -4.69 6.27
N ASP A 11 2.08 -4.56 5.75
CA ASP A 11 3.06 -3.60 6.25
C ASP A 11 2.73 -2.19 5.72
N PHE A 12 2.41 -1.28 6.64
CA PHE A 12 2.01 0.07 6.30
C PHE A 12 3.15 0.92 5.69
N GLN A 13 4.40 0.70 6.11
CA GLN A 13 5.53 1.46 5.60
C GLN A 13 5.87 1.01 4.18
N LEU A 14 5.88 -0.30 3.93
CA LEU A 14 6.05 -0.84 2.59
C LEU A 14 4.91 -0.41 1.67
N ALA A 15 3.65 -0.47 2.13
CA ALA A 15 2.51 0.00 1.33
C ALA A 15 2.64 1.50 0.99
N SER A 16 3.06 2.31 1.94
CA SER A 16 3.29 3.76 1.73
C SER A 16 4.41 4.01 0.72
N TYR A 17 5.51 3.26 0.81
CA TYR A 17 6.63 3.33 -0.11
C TYR A 17 6.23 2.93 -1.54
N LEU A 18 5.51 1.82 -1.71
CA LEU A 18 5.01 1.38 -3.01
C LEU A 18 4.04 2.40 -3.62
N PHE A 19 3.13 2.95 -2.80
CA PHE A 19 2.18 3.96 -3.23
C PHE A 19 2.88 5.27 -3.65
N ALA A 20 3.90 5.69 -2.90
CA ALA A 20 4.72 6.85 -3.24
C ALA A 20 5.47 6.66 -4.57
N ASN A 21 5.92 5.44 -4.85
CA ASN A 21 6.53 5.02 -6.13
C ASN A 21 5.51 4.76 -7.25
N ARG A 22 4.27 5.22 -7.10
CA ARG A 22 3.21 5.14 -8.10
C ARG A 22 2.81 3.71 -8.49
N ILE A 23 3.13 2.72 -7.64
CA ILE A 23 2.54 1.40 -7.78
C ILE A 23 1.04 1.52 -7.55
N LYS A 24 0.25 1.05 -8.50
CA LYS A 24 -1.19 1.20 -8.48
C LYS A 24 -1.79 0.38 -7.32
N LEU A 25 -2.34 1.07 -6.33
CA LEU A 25 -3.20 0.44 -5.32
C LEU A 25 -4.51 0.02 -5.97
N ILE A 26 -4.74 -1.29 -6.06
CA ILE A 26 -5.97 -1.89 -6.59
C ILE A 26 -7.08 -1.83 -5.54
N GLY A 27 -6.75 -2.05 -4.27
CA GLY A 27 -7.73 -2.01 -3.18
C GLY A 27 -7.11 -2.24 -1.82
N ILE A 28 -7.94 -2.18 -0.79
CA ILE A 28 -7.60 -2.51 0.58
C ILE A 28 -8.60 -3.58 1.03
N SER A 29 -8.10 -4.72 1.50
CA SER A 29 -8.91 -5.80 2.08
C SER A 29 -8.77 -5.76 3.59
N PHE A 30 -9.89 -5.64 4.31
CA PHE A 30 -9.90 -5.64 5.76
C PHE A 30 -10.10 -7.06 6.26
N ILE A 31 -9.05 -7.63 6.86
CA ILE A 31 -9.05 -8.99 7.41
C ILE A 31 -9.73 -8.99 8.79
N SER A 32 -9.62 -7.88 9.52
CA SER A 32 -10.29 -7.63 10.80
C SER A 32 -10.37 -6.12 11.04
N ASP A 33 -11.08 -5.70 12.09
CA ASP A 33 -11.19 -4.29 12.50
C ASP A 33 -9.84 -3.60 12.70
N LYS A 34 -8.77 -4.36 13.01
CA LYS A 34 -7.44 -3.82 13.28
C LYS A 34 -6.41 -4.15 12.20
N ARG A 35 -6.80 -4.89 11.15
CA ARG A 35 -5.85 -5.39 10.16
C ARG A 35 -6.37 -5.23 8.74
N ALA A 36 -5.64 -4.44 7.97
CA ALA A 36 -5.86 -4.24 6.56
C ALA A 36 -4.69 -4.82 5.74
N GLU A 37 -5.00 -5.27 4.54
CA GLU A 37 -4.06 -5.73 3.52
C GLU A 37 -4.20 -4.86 2.27
N PHE A 38 -3.11 -4.20 1.89
CA PHE A 38 -3.02 -3.36 0.72
C PHE A 38 -2.72 -4.22 -0.50
N ILE A 39 -3.57 -4.12 -1.53
CA ILE A 39 -3.47 -4.89 -2.76
C ILE A 39 -2.99 -3.96 -3.86
N PHE A 40 -1.83 -4.26 -4.42
CA PHE A 40 -1.18 -3.50 -5.48
C PHE A 40 -1.15 -4.30 -6.78
N ASP A 41 -1.11 -3.58 -7.90
CA ASP A 41 -0.69 -4.16 -9.18
C ASP A 41 0.78 -4.59 -9.07
N ALA A 42 1.14 -5.72 -9.67
CA ALA A 42 2.50 -6.27 -9.59
C ALA A 42 3.20 -6.19 -10.95
N PRO A 43 3.68 -5.01 -11.37
CA PRO A 43 4.53 -4.87 -12.54
C PRO A 43 5.89 -5.53 -12.29
N ASP A 44 6.64 -5.81 -13.36
CA ASP A 44 7.92 -6.53 -13.28
C ASP A 44 8.95 -5.86 -12.35
N TYR A 45 8.93 -4.52 -12.24
CA TYR A 45 9.81 -3.74 -11.36
C TYR A 45 9.35 -3.64 -9.90
N LEU A 46 8.21 -4.23 -9.53
CA LEU A 46 7.76 -4.22 -8.13
C LEU A 46 8.77 -4.93 -7.22
N VAL A 47 9.32 -6.04 -7.68
CA VAL A 47 10.25 -6.86 -6.88
C VAL A 47 11.50 -6.07 -6.51
N SER A 48 12.04 -5.26 -7.42
CA SER A 48 13.20 -4.42 -7.11
C SER A 48 12.86 -3.36 -6.07
N LEU A 49 11.69 -2.71 -6.15
CA LEU A 49 11.27 -1.75 -5.12
C LEU A 49 11.15 -2.40 -3.75
N ILE A 50 10.58 -3.61 -3.67
CA ILE A 50 10.48 -4.33 -2.40
C ILE A 50 11.87 -4.65 -1.84
N GLN A 51 12.80 -5.07 -2.69
CA GLN A 51 14.19 -5.32 -2.28
C GLN A 51 14.88 -4.03 -1.80
N ASP A 52 14.74 -2.93 -2.53
CA ASP A 52 15.32 -1.63 -2.16
C ASP A 52 14.82 -1.17 -0.78
N PHE A 53 13.54 -1.39 -0.49
CA PHE A 53 12.94 -1.09 0.81
C PHE A 53 13.57 -1.93 1.94
N TRP A 54 13.69 -3.24 1.76
CA TRP A 54 14.22 -4.14 2.80
C TRP A 54 15.74 -4.10 2.94
N ASN A 55 16.45 -3.59 1.92
CA ASN A 55 17.91 -3.44 1.94
C ASN A 55 18.37 -2.04 2.40
N ASP A 56 17.51 -1.25 3.05
CA ASP A 56 17.80 0.12 3.51
C ASP A 56 18.30 1.07 2.39
N SER A 57 17.87 0.82 1.15
CA SER A 57 18.18 1.68 -0.01
C SER A 57 16.93 2.21 -0.75
N PRO A 58 15.83 2.59 -0.06
CA PRO A 58 14.63 3.07 -0.74
C PRO A 58 14.87 4.43 -1.40
N THR A 59 14.69 4.51 -2.71
CA THR A 59 14.67 5.79 -3.42
C THR A 59 13.25 6.34 -3.47
N VAL A 60 12.94 7.35 -2.66
CA VAL A 60 11.64 8.04 -2.67
C VAL A 60 11.76 9.47 -2.16
N GLY A 61 11.03 10.40 -2.77
CA GLY A 61 10.95 11.78 -2.28
C GLY A 61 10.27 11.85 -0.91
N PRO A 62 10.84 12.54 0.10
CA PRO A 62 10.25 12.62 1.45
C PRO A 62 8.81 13.13 1.47
N LEU A 63 8.51 14.16 0.67
CA LEU A 63 7.15 14.72 0.56
C LEU A 63 6.18 13.75 -0.11
N SER A 64 6.65 12.97 -1.08
CA SER A 64 5.85 11.93 -1.75
C SER A 64 5.50 10.81 -0.77
N LEU A 65 6.48 10.37 0.04
CA LEU A 65 6.26 9.37 1.07
C LEU A 65 5.28 9.86 2.15
N PHE A 66 5.48 11.09 2.65
CA PHE A 66 4.56 11.67 3.64
C PHE A 66 3.12 11.78 3.11
N SER A 67 2.97 12.25 1.86
CA SER A 67 1.67 12.36 1.21
C SER A 67 1.03 10.98 1.04
N ALA A 68 1.80 9.97 0.64
CA ALA A 68 1.35 8.60 0.51
C ALA A 68 0.83 8.04 1.84
N GLN A 69 1.59 8.21 2.92
CA GLN A 69 1.18 7.79 4.26
C GLN A 69 -0.14 8.46 4.68
N LYS A 70 -0.28 9.77 4.46
CA LYS A 70 -1.51 10.51 4.77
C LYS A 70 -2.70 9.98 3.97
N SER A 71 -2.52 9.75 2.67
CA SER A 71 -3.57 9.23 1.79
C SER A 71 -4.00 7.82 2.16
N LEU A 72 -3.06 6.93 2.50
CA LEU A 72 -3.40 5.56 2.90
C LEU A 72 -4.11 5.54 4.26
N LYS A 73 -3.65 6.32 5.25
CA LYS A 73 -4.34 6.46 6.54
C LYS A 73 -5.77 6.95 6.37
N HIS A 74 -5.97 7.96 5.52
CA HIS A 74 -7.30 8.49 5.26
C HIS A 74 -8.26 7.40 4.74
N ARG A 75 -7.80 6.58 3.79
CA ARG A 75 -8.58 5.44 3.25
C ARG A 75 -8.90 4.37 4.30
N LEU A 76 -8.00 4.12 5.25
CA LEU A 76 -8.25 3.21 6.36
C LEU A 76 -9.34 3.76 7.30
N TYR A 77 -9.24 5.03 7.69
CA TYR A 77 -10.19 5.66 8.60
C TYR A 77 -11.58 5.82 7.98
N GLU A 78 -11.68 6.17 6.70
CA GLU A 78 -12.97 6.23 6.00
C GLU A 78 -13.75 4.91 6.12
N HIS A 79 -13.04 3.78 6.07
CA HIS A 79 -13.64 2.46 6.28
C HIS A 79 -14.09 2.22 7.72
N GLU A 80 -13.27 2.56 8.72
CA GLU A 80 -13.63 2.44 10.15
C GLU A 80 -14.89 3.26 10.48
N TYR A 81 -14.99 4.50 9.98
CA TYR A 81 -16.16 5.36 10.20
C TYR A 81 -17.45 4.83 9.56
N GLN A 82 -17.35 4.10 8.45
CA GLN A 82 -18.52 3.48 7.82
C GLN A 82 -19.05 2.28 8.64
N HIS A 83 -18.16 1.54 9.30
CA HIS A 83 -18.52 0.38 10.12
C HIS A 83 -19.01 0.77 11.52
N SER A 84 -18.63 1.94 12.05
CA SER A 84 -19.11 2.42 13.36
C SER A 84 -20.53 2.99 13.36
N LYS A 85 -21.17 3.13 12.18
CA LYS A 85 -22.51 3.72 12.02
C LYS A 85 -23.60 2.72 11.63
N SER A 86 -23.27 1.42 11.54
CA SER A 86 -24.25 0.32 11.37
C SER A 86 -24.47 -0.40 12.69
#